data_AF-A0A2I2DVJ2-F1
#
_entry.id   AF-A0A2I2DVJ2-F1
#
_cell.length_a   1.000
_cell.length_b   1.000
_cell.length_c   1.000
_cell.angle_alpha   90.00
_cell.angle_beta   90.00
_cell.angle_gamma   90.00
#
_symmetry.space_group_name_H-M   'P 1'
#
loop_
_entity.id
_entity.type
_entity.pdbx_description
1 polymer ?
#
loop_
_entity_poly.entity_id
_entity_poly.type
_entity_poly.pdbx_seq_one_letter_code
_entity_poly.pdbx_strand_id
1 'polypeptide(L)' 'MISLSILGAIGPMQVVLIIVVVLLLFGGKKIPELMRGLGSGIKEFKDASKEDDSKENKKEDKK' A
#
# COMPACT_ATOMS: atom_id res chain seq x y z
N MET A 1 30.76 -5.25 -17.84
CA MET A 1 29.65 -4.42 -18.36
C MET A 1 28.28 -4.80 -17.78
N ILE A 2 27.97 -6.09 -17.57
CA ILE A 2 26.73 -6.53 -16.90
C ILE A 2 26.56 -5.99 -15.47
N SER A 3 27.65 -5.90 -14.70
CA SER A 3 27.58 -5.49 -13.28
C SER A 3 27.27 -4.00 -13.05
N LEU A 4 27.54 -3.11 -14.01
CA LEU A 4 27.29 -1.68 -13.87
C LEU A 4 25.83 -1.30 -14.18
N SER A 5 25.18 -2.04 -15.08
CA SER A 5 23.75 -1.88 -15.39
C SER A 5 22.86 -2.31 -14.22
N ILE A 6 23.30 -3.22 -13.37
CA ILE A 6 22.50 -3.74 -12.25
C ILE A 6 22.39 -2.70 -11.11
N LEU A 7 23.42 -1.89 -10.90
CA LEU A 7 23.46 -0.93 -9.78
C LEU A 7 22.95 0.48 -10.17
N GLY A 8 23.14 0.90 -11.43
CA GLY A 8 22.69 2.22 -11.93
C GLY A 8 21.41 2.20 -12.75
N ALA A 9 20.92 1.02 -13.15
CA ALA A 9 19.72 0.88 -13.97
C ALA A 9 18.84 -0.25 -13.44
N ILE A 10 18.21 -0.05 -12.27
CA ILE A 10 16.87 -0.62 -12.05
C ILE A 10 15.96 0.09 -13.04
N GLY A 11 16.07 -0.29 -14.30
CA GLY A 11 15.31 0.26 -15.39
C GLY A 11 13.87 -0.24 -15.30
N PRO A 12 12.94 0.44 -15.98
CA PRO A 12 11.54 0.00 -16.05
C PRO A 12 11.42 -1.45 -16.53
N MET A 13 12.35 -1.95 -17.33
CA MET A 13 12.38 -3.34 -17.80
C MET A 13 12.56 -4.37 -16.69
N GLN A 14 13.46 -4.15 -15.71
CA GLN A 14 13.63 -5.10 -14.61
C GLN A 14 12.43 -5.08 -13.66
N VAL A 15 11.84 -3.91 -13.41
CA VAL A 15 10.63 -3.78 -12.59
C VAL A 15 9.47 -4.55 -13.21
N VAL A 16 9.27 -4.43 -14.53
CA VAL A 16 8.25 -5.20 -15.27
C VAL A 16 8.51 -6.71 -15.14
N LEU A 17 9.76 -7.16 -15.29
CA LEU A 17 10.10 -8.58 -15.18
C LEU A 17 9.82 -9.13 -13.77
N ILE A 18 10.13 -8.38 -12.72
CA ILE A 18 9.81 -8.73 -11.33
C ILE A 18 8.28 -8.82 -11.15
N ILE A 19 7.54 -7.83 -11.64
CA ILE A 19 6.07 -7.83 -11.59
C ILE A 19 5.51 -9.07 -12.29
N VAL A 20 6.02 -9.44 -13.46
CA VAL A 20 5.60 -10.65 -14.19
C VAL A 20 5.85 -11.91 -13.36
N VAL A 21 7.04 -12.06 -12.76
CA VAL A 21 7.35 -13.22 -11.91
C VAL A 21 6.42 -13.28 -10.69
N VAL A 22 6.19 -12.15 -10.02
CA VAL A 22 5.26 -12.06 -8.88
C VAL A 22 3.83 -12.42 -9.33
N LEU A 23 3.38 -11.93 -10.49
CA LEU A 23 2.07 -12.27 -11.05
C LEU A 23 1.94 -13.75 -11.43
N LEU A 24 3.02 -14.42 -11.85
CA LEU A 24 3.02 -15.86 -12.11
C LEU A 24 2.95 -16.68 -10.83
N LEU A 25 3.64 -16.26 -9.76
CA LEU A 25 3.66 -16.95 -8.47
C LEU A 25 2.35 -16.76 -7.68
N PHE A 26 1.85 -15.52 -7.61
CA PHE A 26 0.67 -15.18 -6.83
C PHE A 26 -0.62 -15.17 -7.67
N GLY A 27 -0.53 -15.11 -8.99
CA GLY A 27 -1.66 -14.92 -9.89
C GLY A 27 -2.10 -13.46 -9.98
N GLY A 28 -2.57 -13.05 -11.16
CA GLY A 28 -2.98 -11.64 -11.40
C GLY A 28 -4.17 -11.14 -10.58
N LYS A 29 -4.89 -12.03 -9.89
CA LYS A 29 -6.05 -11.68 -9.05
C LYS A 29 -5.72 -11.49 -7.57
N LYS A 30 -4.67 -12.12 -7.04
CA LYS A 30 -4.36 -12.03 -5.60
C LYS A 30 -3.82 -10.67 -5.17
N ILE A 31 -3.00 -10.02 -6.01
CA ILE A 31 -2.44 -8.70 -5.68
C ILE A 31 -3.56 -7.64 -5.51
N PRO A 32 -4.51 -7.48 -6.46
CA PRO A 32 -5.65 -6.57 -6.27
C PRO A 32 -6.56 -6.93 -5.10
N GLU A 33 -6.77 -8.22 -4.85
CA GLU A 33 -7.63 -8.71 -3.76
C GLU A 33 -7.03 -8.37 -2.39
N LEU A 34 -5.72 -8.60 -2.21
CA LEU A 34 -4.98 -8.20 -1.01
C LEU A 34 -4.97 -6.68 -0.83
N MET A 35 -4.75 -5.92 -1.91
CA MET A 35 -4.81 -4.45 -1.85
C MET A 35 -6.19 -3.93 -1.46
N ARG A 36 -7.28 -4.54 -1.96
CA ARG A 36 -8.64 -4.17 -1.58
C ARG A 36 -8.93 -4.48 -0.11
N GLY A 37 -8.54 -5.67 0.36
CA GLY A 37 -8.68 -6.04 1.77
C GLY A 37 -7.90 -5.11 2.71
N LEU A 38 -6.63 -4.86 2.39
CA LEU A 38 -5.78 -3.95 3.16
C LEU A 38 -6.31 -2.51 3.14
N GLY A 39 -6.77 -2.05 1.97
CA GLY A 39 -7.32 -0.71 1.79
C GLY A 39 -8.61 -0.47 2.58
N SER A 40 -9.51 -1.46 2.60
CA SER A 40 -10.72 -1.41 3.44
C SER A 40 -10.37 -1.38 4.92
N GLY A 41 -9.44 -2.22 5.40
CA GLY A 41 -9.01 -2.22 6.79
C GLY A 41 -8.35 -0.92 7.23
N ILE A 42 -7.49 -0.33 6.38
CA ILE A 42 -6.88 0.99 6.65
C ILE A 42 -7.95 2.09 6.70
N LYS A 43 -8.97 2.02 5.84
CA LYS A 43 -10.08 2.97 5.83
C LYS A 43 -10.91 2.87 7.11
N GLU A 44 -11.31 1.68 7.52
CA GLU A 44 -12.06 1.45 8.77
C GLU A 44 -11.26 1.88 9.99
N PHE A 45 -9.95 1.58 10.03
CA PHE A 45 -9.06 2.02 11.10
C PHE A 45 -9.00 3.56 11.18
N LYS A 46 -8.85 4.23 10.04
CA LYS A 46 -8.82 5.70 9.97
C LYS A 46 -10.15 6.33 10.36
N ASP A 47 -11.27 5.73 9.95
CA ASP A 47 -12.61 6.22 10.27
C ASP A 47 -12.88 6.09 11.79
N ALA A 48 -12.47 4.98 12.42
CA ALA A 48 -12.57 4.78 13.87
C ALA A 48 -11.67 5.76 14.65
N SER A 49 -10.40 5.93 14.27
CA SER A 49 -9.50 6.88 14.93
C SER A 49 -9.98 8.34 14.83
N LYS A 50 -10.60 8.73 13.71
CA LYS A 50 -11.17 10.07 13.55
C LYS A 50 -12.40 10.31 14.43
N GLU A 51 -13.20 9.29 14.70
CA GLU A 51 -14.36 9.42 15.57
C GLU A 51 -13.94 9.64 17.03
N ASP A 52 -12.84 9.02 17.45
CA ASP A 52 -12.24 9.24 18.77
C ASP A 52 -11.63 10.65 18.89
N ASP A 53 -10.84 11.09 17.91
CA ASP A 53 -10.28 12.46 17.87
C ASP A 53 -11.37 13.56 17.85
N SER A 54 -12.48 13.31 17.13
CA SER A 54 -13.59 14.27 17.03
C SER A 54 -14.42 14.37 18.32
N LYS A 55 -14.39 13.33 19.17
CA LYS A 55 -15.07 13.32 20.48
C LYS A 55 -14.26 14.04 21.55
N GLU A 56 -12.93 14.08 21.42
CA GLU A 56 -12.04 14.81 22.33
C GLU A 56 -12.11 16.33 22.10
N ASN A 57 -12.13 16.77 20.83
CA ASN A 57 -12.16 18.21 20.48
C ASN A 57 -13.47 18.94 20.86
N LYS A 58 -14.60 18.23 21.02
CA LYS A 58 -15.89 18.85 21.41
C LYS A 58 -16.06 19.12 22.91
N LYS A 59 -15.12 18.67 23.76
CA LYS A 59 -15.20 18.88 25.22
C LYS A 59 -14.46 20.11 25.72
N GLU A 60 -13.55 20.72 24.94
CA GLU A 60 -12.79 21.90 25.38
C GLU A 60 -13.52 23.23 25.13
N ASP A 61 -14.44 23.33 24.18
CA ASP A 61 -15.19 24.57 23.90
C ASP A 61 -16.40 24.82 24.83
N LYS A 62 -16.57 24.03 25.90
CA LYS A 62 -17.69 24.16 26.84
C LYS A 62 -17.30 24.34 28.32
N LYS A 63 -16.04 24.67 28.61
CA LYS A 63 -15.59 24.94 29.98
C LYS A 63 -15.23 26.40 30.20
#